data_AF-A0A1E5V8B3-F1
#
_entry.id   AF-A0A1E5V8B3-F1
#
_cell.length_a   1.000
_cell.length_b   1.000
_cell.length_c   1.000
_cell.angle_alpha   90.00
_cell.angle_beta   90.00
_cell.angle_gamma   90.00
#
_symmetry.space_group_name_H-M   'P 1'
#
loop_
_entity.id
_entity.type
_entity.pdbx_description
1 polymer ?
#
loop_
_entity_poly.entity_id
_entity_poly.type
_entity_poly.pdbx_seq_one_letter_code
_entity_poly.pdbx_strand_id
1 'polypeptide(L)'
;MAGLGIVARNEKSEVVLTARKVVLSCGDAEEAEMLACREGLNLAIQWIHSPVILESDCQNACNALNSKLESRSRLAFLVQEAKLLAMSTERWTLISAEEIRIGLLMF
;
A
#
# COMPACT_ATOMS: atom_id res chain seq x y z
N MET A 1 -1.15 -15.10 9.08
CA MET A 1 -2.29 -14.56 8.30
C MET A 1 -2.45 -13.09 8.63
N ALA A 2 -2.87 -12.27 7.66
CA ALA A 2 -3.09 -10.84 7.81
C ALA A 2 -4.33 -10.40 7.03
N GLY A 3 -5.01 -9.37 7.51
CA GLY A 3 -6.05 -8.67 6.76
C GLY A 3 -5.48 -7.39 6.16
N LEU A 4 -5.67 -7.20 4.85
CA LEU A 4 -5.36 -5.96 4.16
C LEU A 4 -6.63 -5.15 4.01
N GLY A 5 -6.57 -3.87 4.37
CA GLY A 5 -7.62 -2.89 4.13
C GLY A 5 -7.13 -1.79 3.21
N ILE A 6 -7.92 -1.45 2.19
CA ILE A 6 -7.65 -0.36 1.27
C ILE A 6 -8.87 0.55 1.26
N VAL A 7 -8.63 1.85 1.38
CA VAL A 7 -9.63 2.90 1.20
C VAL A 7 -9.01 3.94 0.28
N ALA A 8 -9.68 4.21 -0.84
CA ALA A 8 -9.33 5.33 -1.70
C ALA A 8 -10.37 6.44 -1.53
N ARG A 9 -9.88 7.67 -1.46
CA ARG A 9 -10.71 8.87 -1.34
C ARG A 9 -10.41 9.84 -2.47
N ASN A 10 -11.39 10.65 -2.84
CA ASN A 10 -11.18 11.78 -3.74
C ASN A 10 -10.63 13.00 -2.97
N GLU A 11 -10.40 14.10 -3.68
CA GLU A 11 -9.92 15.37 -3.15
C GLU A 11 -10.85 16.04 -2.12
N LYS A 12 -12.12 15.59 -2.04
CA LYS A 12 -13.10 16.02 -1.03
C LYS A 12 -13.16 15.08 0.17
N SER A 13 -12.21 14.13 0.26
CA SER A 13 -12.14 13.08 1.28
C SER A 13 -13.31 12.08 1.25
N GLU A 14 -14.10 12.06 0.18
CA GLU A 14 -15.19 11.12 -0.03
C GLU A 14 -14.62 9.76 -0.45
N VAL A 15 -15.13 8.66 0.12
CA VAL A 15 -14.67 7.32 -0.24
C VAL A 15 -15.16 6.97 -1.65
N VAL A 16 -14.22 6.69 -2.55
CA VAL A 16 -14.51 6.28 -3.93
C VAL A 16 -14.31 4.78 -4.17
N LEU A 17 -13.45 4.15 -3.36
CA LEU A 17 -13.22 2.71 -3.41
C LEU A 17 -12.85 2.19 -2.01
N THR A 18 -13.35 1.01 -1.67
CA THR A 18 -12.86 0.24 -0.53
C THR A 18 -12.63 -1.20 -0.97
N ALA A 19 -11.57 -1.81 -0.48
CA ALA A 19 -11.27 -3.20 -0.71
C ALA A 19 -10.70 -3.86 0.55
N ARG A 20 -10.93 -5.16 0.67
CA ARG A 20 -10.35 -6.00 1.72
C ARG A 20 -9.83 -7.29 1.13
N LYS A 21 -8.72 -7.78 1.67
CA LYS A 21 -8.13 -9.06 1.27
C LYS A 21 -7.55 -9.77 2.48
N VAL A 22 -7.77 -11.07 2.57
CA VAL A 22 -7.10 -11.89 3.60
C VAL A 22 -5.89 -12.55 2.94
N VAL A 23 -4.73 -12.40 3.56
CA VAL A 23 -3.49 -13.05 3.13
C VAL A 23 -3.13 -14.13 4.16
N LEU A 24 -3.07 -15.38 3.71
CA LEU A 24 -2.82 -16.51 4.60
C LEU A 24 -1.34 -16.59 5.03
N SER A 25 -0.43 -16.20 4.13
CA SER A 25 1.02 -16.16 4.36
C SER A 25 1.51 -14.72 4.50
N CYS A 26 1.81 -14.31 5.73
CA CYS A 26 2.39 -13.01 6.06
C CYS A 26 3.18 -13.19 7.36
N GLY A 27 4.46 -12.80 7.36
CA GLY A 27 5.39 -13.05 8.45
C GLY A 27 5.31 -12.03 9.58
N ASP A 28 4.96 -10.78 9.27
CA ASP A 28 4.85 -9.70 10.26
C ASP A 28 4.05 -8.50 9.72
N ALA A 29 3.90 -7.47 10.57
CA ALA A 29 3.19 -6.25 10.23
C ALA A 29 3.83 -5.51 9.04
N GLU A 30 5.16 -5.40 8.96
CA GLU A 30 5.82 -4.71 7.84
C GLU A 30 5.50 -5.36 6.48
N GLU A 31 5.46 -6.69 6.44
CA GLU A 31 5.05 -7.41 5.24
C GLU A 31 3.59 -7.19 4.91
N ALA A 32 2.70 -7.18 5.91
CA ALA A 32 1.28 -6.89 5.71
C ALA A 32 1.08 -5.50 5.10
N GLU A 33 1.80 -4.51 5.62
CA GLU A 33 1.72 -3.13 5.17
C GLU A 33 2.25 -2.96 3.73
N MET A 34 3.37 -3.62 3.41
CA MET A 34 3.89 -3.62 2.04
C MET A 34 2.94 -4.33 1.06
N LEU A 35 2.29 -5.42 1.49
CA LEU A 35 1.28 -6.11 0.70
C LEU A 35 0.03 -5.24 0.48
N ALA A 36 -0.42 -4.51 1.50
CA ALA A 36 -1.53 -3.57 1.41
C ALA A 36 -1.19 -2.43 0.43
N CYS A 37 0.01 -1.85 0.54
CA CYS A 37 0.52 -0.84 -0.39
C CYS A 37 0.47 -1.33 -1.85
N ARG A 38 1.04 -2.51 -2.11
CA ARG A 38 1.06 -3.10 -3.45
C ARG A 38 -0.35 -3.37 -3.99
N GLU A 39 -1.25 -3.91 -3.18
CA GLU A 39 -2.63 -4.18 -3.59
C GLU A 39 -3.40 -2.88 -3.86
N GLY A 40 -3.24 -1.87 -3.00
CA GLY A 40 -3.83 -0.55 -3.19
C GLY A 40 -3.38 0.11 -4.48
N LEU A 41 -2.09 0.02 -4.81
CA LEU A 41 -1.53 0.48 -6.08
C LEU A 41 -2.14 -0.23 -7.28
N ASN A 42 -2.26 -1.56 -7.21
CA ASN A 42 -2.87 -2.35 -8.28
C ASN A 42 -4.35 -1.97 -8.50
N LEU A 43 -5.10 -1.75 -7.42
CA LEU A 43 -6.49 -1.29 -7.51
C LEU A 43 -6.57 0.14 -8.06
N ALA A 44 -5.66 1.02 -7.65
CA ALA A 44 -5.60 2.38 -8.17
C ALA A 44 -5.40 2.40 -9.69
N ILE A 45 -4.47 1.61 -10.23
CA ILE A 45 -4.25 1.47 -11.69
C ILE A 45 -5.52 1.04 -12.43
N GLN A 46 -6.31 0.14 -11.83
CA GLN A 46 -7.48 -0.43 -12.48
C GLN A 46 -8.71 0.48 -12.43
N TRP A 47 -8.87 1.24 -11.34
CA TRP A 47 -10.14 1.89 -11.02
C TRP A 47 -10.05 3.42 -10.89
N ILE A 48 -8.86 3.97 -10.67
CA ILE A 48 -8.65 5.40 -10.42
C ILE A 48 -7.89 6.00 -11.60
N HIS A 49 -8.57 6.90 -12.33
CA HIS A 49 -8.05 7.56 -13.54
C HIS A 49 -7.48 8.96 -13.26
N SER A 50 -7.17 9.24 -12.00
CA SER A 50 -6.61 10.50 -11.51
C SER A 50 -5.28 10.23 -10.78
N PRO A 51 -4.43 11.25 -10.58
CA PRO A 51 -3.27 11.13 -9.70
C PRO A 51 -3.66 10.56 -8.33
N VAL A 52 -2.80 9.69 -7.78
CA VAL A 52 -3.04 9.00 -6.50
C VAL A 52 -1.94 9.36 -5.52
N ILE A 53 -2.32 9.46 -4.25
CA ILE A 53 -1.42 9.57 -3.11
C ILE A 53 -1.55 8.26 -2.34
N LEU A 54 -0.43 7.57 -2.13
CA LEU A 54 -0.40 6.36 -1.31
C LEU A 54 -0.02 6.75 0.11
N GLU A 55 -0.86 6.34 1.04
CA GLU A 55 -0.72 6.60 2.47
C GLU A 55 -0.55 5.26 3.20
N SER A 56 0.38 5.23 4.16
CA SER A 56 0.62 4.08 5.04
C SER A 56 1.14 4.57 6.38
N ASP A 57 0.69 3.94 7.46
CA ASP A 57 1.19 4.18 8.82
C ASP A 57 2.51 3.45 9.11
N CYS A 58 3.02 2.68 8.15
CA CYS A 58 4.28 1.97 8.26
C CYS A 58 5.43 2.81 7.72
N GLN A 59 6.19 3.43 8.62
CA GLN A 59 7.40 4.19 8.25
C GLN A 59 8.39 3.35 7.43
N ASN A 60 8.52 2.05 7.71
CA ASN A 60 9.40 1.16 6.95
C ASN A 60 8.92 0.99 5.51
N ALA A 61 7.61 0.80 5.29
CA ALA A 61 7.04 0.70 3.95
C ALA A 61 7.24 2.01 3.17
N CYS A 62 6.95 3.15 3.80
CA CYS A 62 7.19 4.48 3.23
C CYS A 62 8.67 4.67 2.85
N ASN A 63 9.60 4.33 3.73
CA ASN A 63 11.04 4.43 3.46
C ASN A 63 11.48 3.52 2.31
N ALA A 64 10.99 2.28 2.28
CA ALA A 64 11.34 1.31 1.25
C ALA A 64 10.86 1.75 -0.14
N LEU A 65 9.63 2.29 -0.24
CA LEU A 65 9.06 2.80 -1.49
C LEU A 65 9.73 4.08 -1.98
N ASN A 66 10.16 4.95 -1.07
CA ASN A 66 10.85 6.21 -1.41
C ASN A 66 12.36 6.05 -1.65
N SER A 67 12.97 4.95 -1.20
CA SER A 67 14.39 4.70 -1.40
C SER A 67 14.74 4.61 -2.88
N LYS A 68 15.78 5.35 -3.31
CA LYS A 68 16.38 5.20 -4.66
C LYS A 68 17.29 3.97 -4.76
N LEU A 69 17.71 3.43 -3.63
CA LEU A 69 18.52 2.22 -3.56
C LEU A 69 17.62 0.99 -3.64
N GLU A 70 18.14 -0.05 -4.30
CA GLU A 70 17.51 -1.37 -4.28
C GLU A 70 17.42 -1.89 -2.85
N SER A 71 16.25 -2.43 -2.51
CA SER A 71 16.03 -3.04 -1.21
C SER A 71 16.77 -4.37 -1.13
N ARG A 72 17.52 -4.58 -0.05
CA ARG A 72 18.13 -5.88 0.29
C ARG A 72 17.35 -6.62 1.39
N SER A 73 16.16 -6.12 1.73
CA SER A 73 15.26 -6.74 2.71
C SER A 73 14.70 -8.05 2.19
N ARG A 74 14.20 -8.92 3.08
CA ARG A 74 13.36 -10.07 2.69
C ARG A 74 12.14 -9.65 1.85
N LEU A 75 11.71 -8.40 1.97
CA LEU A 75 10.60 -7.80 1.22
C LEU A 75 11.02 -7.18 -0.13
N ALA A 76 12.28 -7.34 -0.56
CA ALA A 76 12.81 -6.67 -1.75
C ALA A 76 11.94 -6.84 -3.00
N PHE A 77 11.44 -8.06 -3.24
CA PHE A 77 10.56 -8.34 -4.36
C PHE A 77 9.22 -7.58 -4.28
N LEU A 78 8.58 -7.56 -3.10
CA LEU A 78 7.33 -6.81 -2.89
C LEU A 78 7.53 -5.31 -3.06
N VAL A 79 8.64 -4.78 -2.53
CA VAL A 79 9.02 -3.36 -2.70
C VAL A 79 9.20 -3.03 -4.18
N GLN A 80 9.86 -3.91 -4.94
CA GLN A 80 10.09 -3.72 -6.36
C GLN A 80 8.77 -3.74 -7.15
N GLU A 81 7.87 -4.70 -6.87
CA GLU A 81 6.55 -4.75 -7.48
C GLU A 81 5.74 -3.47 -7.21
N ALA A 82 5.70 -3.04 -5.95
CA ALA A 82 5.01 -1.82 -5.57
C ALA A 82 5.60 -0.58 -6.26
N LYS A 83 6.93 -0.47 -6.38
CA LYS A 83 7.56 0.63 -7.13
C LYS A 83 7.20 0.61 -8.60
N LEU A 84 7.16 -0.55 -9.24
CA LEU A 84 6.77 -0.68 -10.66
C LEU A 84 5.31 -0.28 -10.87
N LEU A 85 4.41 -0.71 -9.99
CA LEU A 85 3.00 -0.30 -10.01
C LEU A 85 2.89 1.22 -9.82
N ALA A 86 3.63 1.79 -8.86
CA ALA A 86 3.66 3.23 -8.67
C ALA A 86 4.13 3.97 -9.93
N MET A 87 5.20 3.51 -10.59
CA MET A 87 5.65 4.14 -11.84
C MET A 87 4.62 4.09 -12.97
N SER A 88 3.70 3.12 -12.95
CA SER A 88 2.68 2.97 -13.99
C SER A 88 1.45 3.88 -13.82
N THR A 89 1.27 4.52 -12.66
CA THR A 89 0.20 5.51 -12.46
C THR A 89 0.73 6.91 -12.81
N GLU A 90 -0.02 7.70 -13.56
CA GLU A 90 0.41 9.03 -14.00
C GLU A 90 0.39 10.05 -12.84
N ARG A 91 1.58 10.32 -12.27
CA ARG A 91 1.96 11.35 -11.25
C ARG A 91 1.51 11.11 -9.78
N TRP A 92 2.49 11.20 -8.88
CA TRP A 92 2.37 11.11 -7.41
C TRP A 92 2.83 12.40 -6.73
N THR A 93 2.28 12.71 -5.54
CA THR A 93 2.95 13.54 -4.52
C THR A 93 2.72 12.89 -3.16
N LEU A 94 3.79 12.38 -2.54
CA LEU A 94 3.73 11.58 -1.32
C LEU A 94 3.71 12.50 -0.10
N ILE A 95 2.60 12.52 0.66
CA ILE A 95 2.51 13.14 1.97
C ILE A 95 1.67 12.22 2.85
N SER A 96 2.30 11.74 3.93
CA SER A 96 1.76 11.03 5.11
C SER A 96 0.23 10.88 5.22
N ALA A 97 -0.26 9.68 5.54
CA ALA A 97 -1.51 9.61 6.30
C ALA A 97 -1.65 8.43 7.27
N GLU A 98 -2.62 8.67 8.14
CA GLU A 98 -2.97 7.92 9.32
C GLU A 98 -4.00 6.82 9.00
N GLU A 99 -3.84 5.73 9.75
CA GLU A 99 -4.78 4.63 9.99
C GLU A 99 -4.91 3.56 8.90
N ILE A 100 -3.96 2.61 8.90
CA ILE A 100 -4.25 1.23 8.50
C ILE A 100 -4.59 0.46 9.78
N ARG A 101 -5.88 0.16 9.98
CA ARG A 101 -6.30 -0.68 11.12
C ARG A 101 -5.88 -2.12 10.88
N ILE A 102 -4.72 -2.48 11.42
CA ILE A 102 -4.26 -3.85 11.56
C ILE A 102 -5.19 -4.57 12.55
N GLY A 103 -6.29 -5.11 12.05
CA GLY A 103 -7.17 -5.99 12.82
C GLY A 103 -6.56 -7.39 12.91
N LEU A 104 -5.79 -7.65 13.97
CA LEU A 104 -5.52 -9.00 14.48
C LEU A 104 -6.86 -9.62 14.92
N LEU A 105 -7.61 -10.22 13.99
CA LEU A 105 -8.67 -11.15 14.35
C LEU A 105 -8.03 -12.52 14.60
N MET A 106 -7.50 -12.69 15.82
CA MET A 106 -7.53 -14.02 16.46
C MET A 106 -9.01 -14.33 16.72
N PHE A 107 -9.48 -15.45 16.15
CA PHE A 107 -10.48 -16.24 16.86
C PHE A 107 -9.72 -17.14 17.84
#